data_AF-A0A6G9YHY5-F1
#
_entry.id   AF-A0A6G9YHY5-F1
#
_cell.length_a   1.000
_cell.length_b   1.000
_cell.length_c   1.000
_cell.angle_alpha   90.00
_cell.angle_beta   90.00
_cell.angle_gamma   90.00
#
_symmetry.space_group_name_H-M   'P 1'
#
loop_
_entity.id
_entity.type
_entity.pdbx_description
1 polymer ?
#
loop_
_entity_poly.entity_id
_entity_poly.type
_entity_poly.pdbx_seq_one_letter_code
_entity_poly.pdbx_strand_id
1 'polypeptide(L)'
;MTTAPIRPGDKTPAASSEAIPFSRRVFKLEHPANIGPLLHIVGWLALLAFGLFVPAATEWYLAVPLIILLTLANFSLTIGVLHMHTHRPLFVSRRMNRVVDVMCCLPATLTAAEMREVHVLNHHRFNDGPGDVTSTEGRDSGLRAVWYWFRYGTVVKSHTVRMIFAANPSDNRRKRRYQFIIDLTLTLAVAVGICYVAGWERFLLFWFVPFLITQVNSGYFAWLTHAPARGYEDDPSKSLNTAGNILNFFIFNQGYHSVHHRYPGVHWSQIPEKLDFMRQVDAGVVVPYWMTINSAWRVALPGGFLDASYGERWKAKLEKRIEEGTVRARYLPWFAWI
;
A
#
# COMPACT_ATOMS: atom_id res chain seq x y z
N MET A 1 -48.25 43.39 -8.24
CA MET A 1 -47.65 43.21 -6.90
C MET A 1 -46.15 43.15 -7.08
N THR A 2 -45.49 43.95 -6.24
CA THR A 2 -44.13 44.49 -6.33
C THR A 2 -43.06 43.43 -6.13
N THR A 3 -42.05 43.43 -7.01
CA THR A 3 -40.78 42.72 -6.82
C THR A 3 -39.97 43.43 -5.75
N ALA A 4 -39.82 42.80 -4.58
CA ALA A 4 -38.95 43.32 -3.52
C ALA A 4 -37.47 43.09 -3.89
N PRO A 5 -36.59 44.09 -3.73
CA PRO A 5 -35.16 43.91 -3.97
C PRO A 5 -34.50 43.13 -2.83
N ILE A 6 -33.67 42.16 -3.19
CA ILE A 6 -32.82 41.42 -2.26
C ILE A 6 -31.85 42.41 -1.60
N ARG A 7 -31.89 42.51 -0.27
CA ARG A 7 -30.95 43.32 0.51
C ARG A 7 -29.53 42.77 0.34
N PRO A 8 -28.52 43.60 0.02
CA PRO A 8 -27.13 43.19 0.10
C PRO A 8 -26.73 43.11 1.58
N GLY A 9 -26.79 41.92 2.17
CA GLY A 9 -26.55 41.75 3.60
C GLY A 9 -26.28 40.34 4.09
N ASP A 10 -26.69 39.30 3.35
CA ASP A 10 -26.39 37.92 3.76
C ASP A 10 -24.97 37.52 3.34
N LYS A 11 -24.00 37.99 4.13
CA LYS A 11 -22.71 37.32 4.23
C LYS A 11 -22.98 35.94 4.80
N THR A 12 -22.96 34.94 3.93
CA THR A 12 -22.67 33.55 4.33
C THR A 12 -21.52 33.59 5.33
N PRO A 13 -21.60 32.90 6.49
CA PRO A 13 -20.48 32.88 7.42
C PRO A 13 -19.26 32.39 6.65
N ALA A 14 -18.26 33.26 6.51
CA ALA A 14 -16.97 32.87 5.95
C ALA A 14 -16.54 31.64 6.75
N ALA A 15 -16.39 30.50 6.07
CA ALA A 15 -15.85 29.29 6.67
C ALA A 15 -14.63 29.71 7.48
N SER A 16 -14.67 29.49 8.80
CA SER A 16 -13.59 29.84 9.70
C SER A 16 -12.30 29.37 9.07
N SER A 17 -11.38 30.29 8.80
CA SER A 17 -10.07 29.94 8.25
C SER A 17 -9.35 29.13 9.32
N GLU A 18 -9.55 27.81 9.32
CA GLU A 18 -8.86 26.91 10.23
C GLU A 18 -7.36 27.18 10.06
N ALA A 19 -6.72 27.59 11.16
CA ALA A 19 -5.30 27.88 11.17
C ALA A 19 -4.55 26.67 10.61
N ILE A 20 -3.68 26.91 9.62
CA ILE A 20 -2.92 25.83 8.99
C ILE A 20 -2.19 25.04 10.09
N PRO A 21 -2.40 23.71 10.19
CA PRO A 21 -1.82 22.91 11.26
C PRO A 21 -0.30 23.07 11.35
N PHE A 22 0.25 23.06 12.57
CA PHE A 22 1.69 23.21 12.81
C PHE A 22 2.52 22.24 11.95
N SER A 23 2.08 20.99 11.84
CA SER A 23 2.72 19.96 11.01
C SER A 23 2.80 20.33 9.53
N ARG A 24 1.77 20.97 8.99
CA ARG A 24 1.75 21.45 7.59
C ARG A 24 2.57 22.72 7.41
N ARG A 25 2.56 23.62 8.39
CA ARG A 25 3.33 24.88 8.35
C ARG A 25 4.84 24.64 8.46
N VAL A 26 5.25 23.84 9.44
CA VAL A 26 6.65 23.61 9.83
C VAL A 26 7.25 22.40 9.13
N PHE A 27 6.65 21.21 9.30
CA PHE A 27 7.18 19.97 8.71
C PHE A 27 6.76 19.76 7.24
N LYS A 28 5.91 20.64 6.70
CA LYS A 28 5.36 20.53 5.34
C LYS A 28 4.65 19.20 5.09
N LEU A 29 4.07 18.58 6.12
CA LEU A 29 3.23 17.40 5.97
C LEU A 29 1.92 17.77 5.26
N GLU A 30 1.46 16.90 4.38
CA GLU A 30 0.16 17.04 3.71
C GLU A 30 -0.98 16.89 4.73
N HIS A 31 -0.84 15.92 5.64
CA HIS A 31 -1.75 15.66 6.74
C HIS A 31 -0.97 15.32 8.03
N PRO A 32 -1.41 15.74 9.24
CA PRO A 32 -0.69 15.46 10.49
C PRO A 32 -0.44 13.97 10.77
N ALA A 33 -1.40 13.12 10.37
CA ALA A 33 -1.28 11.67 10.56
C ALA A 33 -0.06 11.08 9.84
N ASN A 34 0.49 11.74 8.81
CA ASN A 34 1.65 11.25 8.06
C ASN A 34 2.92 11.05 8.89
N ILE A 35 2.94 11.47 10.16
CA ILE A 35 3.94 11.03 11.14
C ILE A 35 3.98 9.49 11.26
N GLY A 36 2.84 8.79 11.24
CA GLY A 36 2.79 7.32 11.35
C GLY A 36 3.62 6.60 10.27
N PRO A 37 3.36 6.85 8.97
CA PRO A 37 4.17 6.31 7.88
C PRO A 37 5.66 6.64 8.00
N LEU A 38 6.00 7.85 8.46
CA LEU A 38 7.40 8.24 8.67
C LEU A 38 8.06 7.46 9.81
N LEU A 39 7.33 7.17 10.89
CA LEU A 39 7.82 6.32 11.97
C LEU A 39 8.14 4.90 11.48
N HIS A 40 7.38 4.37 10.52
CA HIS A 40 7.68 3.07 9.92
C HIS A 40 8.97 3.11 9.09
N ILE A 41 9.19 4.18 8.32
CA ILE A 41 10.44 4.38 7.55
C ILE A 41 11.63 4.49 8.51
N VAL A 42 11.53 5.32 9.56
CA VAL A 42 12.58 5.50 10.56
C VAL A 42 12.83 4.19 11.32
N GLY A 43 11.77 3.48 11.69
CA GLY A 43 11.87 2.18 12.35
C GLY A 43 12.58 1.14 11.48
N TRP A 44 12.25 1.08 10.20
CA TRP A 44 12.96 0.21 9.24
C TRP A 44 14.45 0.57 9.15
N LEU A 45 14.79 1.86 9.02
CA LEU A 45 16.19 2.31 8.98
C LEU A 45 16.94 1.95 10.27
N ALA A 46 16.31 2.10 11.43
CA ALA A 46 16.91 1.76 12.71
C ALA A 46 17.15 0.25 12.86
N LEU A 47 16.16 -0.57 12.51
CA LEU A 47 16.29 -2.03 12.51
C LEU A 47 17.38 -2.49 11.54
N LEU A 48 17.42 -1.91 10.34
CA LEU A 48 18.43 -2.24 9.33
C LEU A 48 19.83 -1.83 9.82
N ALA A 49 19.99 -0.61 10.34
CA ALA A 49 21.26 -0.15 10.88
C ALA A 49 21.74 -1.03 12.05
N PHE A 50 20.83 -1.44 12.94
CA PHE A 50 21.15 -2.37 14.01
C PHE A 50 21.67 -3.70 13.45
N GLY A 51 20.97 -4.30 12.50
CA GLY A 51 21.41 -5.55 11.84
C GLY A 51 22.76 -5.43 11.15
N LEU A 52 22.98 -4.34 10.42
CA LEU A 52 24.19 -4.15 9.63
C LEU A 52 25.43 -3.81 10.48
N PHE A 53 25.27 -3.07 11.58
CA PHE A 53 26.40 -2.46 12.28
C PHE A 53 26.62 -2.96 13.71
N VAL A 54 25.65 -3.61 14.35
CA VAL A 54 25.82 -4.16 15.71
C VAL A 54 26.25 -5.62 15.63
N PRO A 55 27.45 -5.99 16.13
CA PRO A 55 27.94 -7.37 16.04
C PRO A 55 27.02 -8.41 16.66
N ALA A 56 26.38 -8.11 17.79
CA ALA A 56 25.45 -9.03 18.42
C ALA A 56 24.22 -9.36 17.56
N ALA A 57 23.90 -8.56 16.54
CA ALA A 57 22.73 -8.80 15.70
C ALA A 57 22.81 -10.13 14.92
N THR A 58 24.01 -10.65 14.65
CA THR A 58 24.20 -11.94 13.97
C THR A 58 23.96 -13.15 14.87
N GLU A 59 23.82 -12.96 16.18
CA GLU A 59 23.40 -14.03 17.08
C GLU A 59 21.98 -14.47 16.73
N TRP A 60 21.75 -15.76 16.48
CA TRP A 60 20.49 -16.25 15.90
C TRP A 60 19.23 -15.86 16.68
N TYR A 61 19.33 -15.74 18.01
CA TYR A 61 18.22 -15.32 18.86
C TYR A 61 17.83 -13.84 18.67
N LEU A 62 18.71 -13.01 18.12
CA LEU A 62 18.43 -11.63 17.67
C LEU A 62 18.19 -11.57 16.16
N ALA A 63 18.97 -12.32 15.38
CA ALA A 63 18.91 -12.29 13.93
C ALA A 63 17.53 -12.71 13.38
N VAL A 64 16.96 -13.81 13.91
CA VAL A 64 15.68 -14.34 13.43
C VAL A 64 14.53 -13.35 13.69
N PRO A 65 14.30 -12.84 14.92
CA PRO A 65 13.30 -11.81 15.14
C PRO A 65 13.54 -10.55 14.30
N LEU A 66 14.79 -10.13 14.13
CA LEU A 66 15.13 -8.95 13.35
C LEU A 66 14.80 -9.11 11.86
N ILE A 67 15.09 -10.27 11.26
CA ILE A 67 14.72 -10.61 9.88
C ILE A 67 13.20 -10.57 9.70
N ILE A 68 12.45 -11.11 10.67
CA ILE A 68 10.97 -11.08 10.65
C ILE A 68 10.48 -9.63 10.71
N LEU A 69 11.00 -8.82 11.64
CA LEU A 69 10.60 -7.42 11.79
C LEU A 69 10.95 -6.59 10.54
N LEU A 70 12.14 -6.79 9.97
CA LEU A 70 12.54 -6.17 8.71
C LEU A 70 11.62 -6.57 7.57
N THR A 71 11.23 -7.84 7.48
CA THR A 71 10.29 -8.32 6.46
C THR A 71 8.90 -7.69 6.62
N LEU A 72 8.39 -7.60 7.85
CA LEU A 72 7.11 -6.93 8.13
C LEU A 72 7.18 -5.42 7.81
N ALA A 73 8.29 -4.78 8.16
CA ALA A 73 8.53 -3.39 7.81
C ALA A 73 8.65 -3.18 6.30
N ASN A 74 9.28 -4.09 5.56
CA ASN A 74 9.31 -4.06 4.09
C ASN A 74 7.89 -4.10 3.49
N PHE A 75 7.03 -5.00 3.97
CA PHE A 75 5.63 -5.04 3.55
C PHE A 75 4.90 -3.75 3.89
N SER A 76 5.09 -3.22 5.11
CA SER A 76 4.51 -1.94 5.49
C SER A 76 4.97 -0.80 4.58
N LEU A 77 6.26 -0.70 4.27
CA LEU A 77 6.82 0.37 3.42
C LEU A 77 6.36 0.27 1.97
N THR A 78 6.17 -0.94 1.45
CA THR A 78 5.83 -1.17 0.03
C THR A 78 4.32 -1.19 -0.19
N ILE A 79 3.63 -2.13 0.43
CA ILE A 79 2.19 -2.36 0.28
C ILE A 79 1.38 -1.31 1.06
N GLY A 80 1.91 -0.79 2.16
CA GLY A 80 1.27 0.28 2.92
C GLY A 80 1.69 1.67 2.44
N VAL A 81 2.89 2.10 2.81
CA VAL A 81 3.36 3.48 2.67
C VAL A 81 3.52 3.91 1.23
N LEU A 82 4.28 3.18 0.42
CA LEU A 82 4.49 3.54 -0.98
C LEU A 82 3.18 3.50 -1.79
N HIS A 83 2.34 2.51 -1.53
CA HIS A 83 1.04 2.36 -2.17
C HIS A 83 0.15 3.59 -1.92
N MET A 84 -0.02 4.03 -0.68
CA MET A 84 -0.80 5.25 -0.43
C MET A 84 -0.06 6.51 -0.91
N HIS A 85 1.27 6.55 -0.79
CA HIS A 85 2.08 7.71 -1.19
C HIS A 85 1.98 8.01 -2.68
N THR A 86 1.91 6.97 -3.53
CA THR A 86 1.80 7.14 -4.99
C THR A 86 0.45 7.72 -5.43
N HIS A 87 -0.59 7.53 -4.62
CA HIS A 87 -1.91 8.14 -4.82
C HIS A 87 -1.99 9.53 -4.21
N ARG A 88 -1.50 9.70 -2.98
CA ARG A 88 -1.51 10.95 -2.24
C ARG A 88 -0.18 11.17 -1.51
N PRO A 89 0.66 12.13 -1.95
CA PRO A 89 1.96 12.35 -1.34
C PRO A 89 1.89 12.74 0.14
N LEU A 90 2.88 12.31 0.94
CA LEU A 90 2.88 12.52 2.40
C LEU A 90 3.22 13.96 2.80
N PHE A 91 3.96 14.68 1.95
CA PHE A 91 4.34 16.07 2.15
C PHE A 91 3.73 16.96 1.06
N VAL A 92 3.58 18.25 1.37
CA VAL A 92 3.34 19.28 0.34
C VAL A 92 4.63 19.59 -0.43
N SER A 93 5.80 19.32 0.16
CA SER A 93 7.10 19.56 -0.45
C SER A 93 7.48 18.43 -1.42
N ARG A 94 7.70 18.78 -2.69
CA ARG A 94 8.17 17.84 -3.74
C ARG A 94 9.51 17.21 -3.39
N ARG A 95 10.43 17.95 -2.75
CA ARG A 95 11.74 17.43 -2.34
C ARG A 95 11.62 16.37 -1.24
N MET A 96 10.73 16.60 -0.27
CA MET A 96 10.51 15.61 0.81
C MET A 96 9.79 14.37 0.31
N ASN A 97 8.82 14.51 -0.59
CA ASN A 97 8.21 13.36 -1.25
C ASN A 97 9.24 12.55 -2.06
N ARG A 98 10.19 13.21 -2.71
CA ARG A 98 11.29 12.52 -3.41
C ARG A 98 12.19 11.72 -2.46
N VAL A 99 12.36 12.16 -1.21
CA VAL A 99 13.05 11.36 -0.18
C VAL A 99 12.22 10.15 0.21
N VAL A 100 10.91 10.34 0.47
CA VAL A 100 9.98 9.23 0.79
C VAL A 100 9.96 8.18 -0.32
N ASP A 101 9.87 8.60 -1.58
CA ASP A 101 9.93 7.71 -2.74
C ASP A 101 11.15 6.77 -2.64
N VAL A 102 12.36 7.32 -2.47
CA VAL A 102 13.59 6.51 -2.38
C VAL A 102 13.52 5.57 -1.17
N MET A 103 13.20 6.10 0.01
CA MET A 103 13.22 5.32 1.25
C MET A 103 12.24 4.15 1.22
N CYS A 104 11.05 4.32 0.64
CA CYS A 104 10.08 3.23 0.51
C CYS A 104 10.39 2.25 -0.64
N CYS A 105 11.20 2.66 -1.61
CA CYS A 105 11.61 1.81 -2.74
C CYS A 105 12.81 0.92 -2.43
N LEU A 106 13.73 1.37 -1.56
CA LEU A 106 14.93 0.63 -1.15
C LEU A 106 14.67 -0.82 -0.69
N PRO A 107 13.66 -1.11 0.17
CA PRO A 107 13.52 -2.45 0.74
C PRO A 107 13.05 -3.52 -0.25
N ALA A 108 12.47 -3.12 -1.39
CA ALA A 108 11.98 -4.02 -2.42
C ALA A 108 12.64 -3.80 -3.80
N THR A 109 13.65 -2.93 -3.89
CA THR A 109 14.36 -2.60 -5.13
C THR A 109 13.45 -2.21 -6.31
N LEU A 110 12.33 -1.57 -6.02
CA LEU A 110 11.41 -1.05 -7.02
C LEU A 110 11.63 0.45 -7.20
N THR A 111 10.86 1.11 -8.07
CA THR A 111 10.97 2.58 -8.25
C THR A 111 9.60 3.24 -8.09
N ALA A 112 9.57 4.50 -7.65
CA ALA A 112 8.31 5.24 -7.55
C ALA A 112 7.67 5.43 -8.94
N ALA A 113 8.49 5.54 -9.99
CA ALA A 113 8.05 5.58 -11.38
C ALA A 113 7.37 4.26 -11.81
N GLU A 114 7.92 3.11 -11.43
CA GLU A 114 7.32 1.78 -11.67
C GLU A 114 5.99 1.63 -10.93
N MET A 115 5.97 1.95 -9.63
CA MET A 115 4.74 1.88 -8.84
C MET A 115 3.65 2.78 -9.44
N ARG A 116 4.01 3.99 -9.89
CA ARG A 116 3.06 4.88 -10.56
C ARG A 116 2.58 4.35 -11.90
N GLU A 117 3.47 3.83 -12.75
CA GLU A 117 3.11 3.34 -14.08
C GLU A 117 2.17 2.14 -13.99
N VAL A 118 2.49 1.17 -13.14
CA VAL A 118 1.70 -0.07 -13.03
C VAL A 118 0.48 0.13 -12.15
N HIS A 119 0.63 0.58 -10.91
CA HIS A 119 -0.50 0.66 -9.99
C HIS A 119 -1.48 1.75 -10.39
N VAL A 120 -1.00 3.00 -10.55
CA VAL A 120 -1.90 4.15 -10.72
C VAL A 120 -2.39 4.30 -12.16
N LEU A 121 -1.51 4.19 -13.15
CA LEU A 121 -1.86 4.49 -14.54
C LEU A 121 -2.47 3.29 -15.29
N ASN A 122 -2.09 2.06 -14.93
CA ASN A 122 -2.59 0.85 -15.57
C ASN A 122 -3.64 0.14 -14.71
N HIS A 123 -3.28 -0.32 -13.52
CA HIS A 123 -4.15 -1.15 -12.68
C HIS A 123 -5.43 -0.43 -12.25
N HIS A 124 -5.35 0.79 -11.69
CA HIS A 124 -6.55 1.57 -11.36
C HIS A 124 -7.42 1.95 -12.57
N ARG A 125 -6.83 2.03 -13.77
CA ARG A 125 -7.56 2.32 -15.00
C ARG A 125 -8.41 1.13 -15.47
N PHE A 126 -7.87 -0.08 -15.34
CA PHE A 126 -8.49 -1.29 -15.87
C PHE A 126 -9.11 -2.18 -14.81
N ASN A 127 -8.84 -1.91 -13.52
CA ASN A 127 -9.42 -2.56 -12.35
C ASN A 127 -9.36 -4.09 -12.44
N ASP A 128 -8.16 -4.65 -12.64
CA ASP A 128 -7.92 -6.08 -12.87
C ASP A 128 -8.56 -6.66 -14.15
N GLY A 129 -9.17 -5.84 -15.01
CA GLY A 129 -9.77 -6.26 -16.29
C GLY A 129 -8.75 -6.50 -17.43
N PRO A 130 -9.22 -6.80 -18.66
CA PRO A 130 -8.36 -7.23 -19.77
C PRO A 130 -7.21 -6.29 -20.19
N GLY A 131 -7.32 -4.98 -19.91
CA GLY A 131 -6.26 -4.00 -20.20
C GLY A 131 -5.20 -3.88 -19.10
N ASP A 132 -5.42 -4.51 -17.94
CA ASP A 132 -4.50 -4.52 -16.82
C ASP A 132 -3.37 -5.51 -17.07
N VAL A 133 -2.12 -5.03 -17.07
CA VAL A 133 -0.95 -5.90 -17.24
C VAL A 133 -0.75 -6.85 -16.06
N THR A 134 -1.31 -6.48 -14.92
CA THR A 134 -1.33 -7.27 -13.69
C THR A 134 -2.63 -8.06 -13.53
N SER A 135 -3.49 -8.11 -14.54
CA SER A 135 -4.77 -8.81 -14.50
C SER A 135 -4.63 -10.26 -14.00
N THR A 136 -5.48 -10.64 -13.07
CA THR A 136 -5.61 -12.03 -12.62
C THR A 136 -6.48 -12.88 -13.54
N GLU A 137 -7.01 -12.34 -14.64
CA GLU A 137 -8.01 -13.02 -15.49
C GLU A 137 -7.50 -14.35 -16.05
N GLY A 138 -8.24 -15.42 -15.76
CA GLY A 138 -7.89 -16.78 -16.12
C GLY A 138 -6.70 -17.31 -15.31
N ARG A 139 -6.27 -16.65 -14.25
CA ARG A 139 -5.15 -17.08 -13.39
C ARG A 139 -5.64 -17.33 -11.97
N ASP A 140 -6.91 -17.65 -11.83
CA ASP A 140 -7.67 -17.64 -10.58
C ASP A 140 -7.33 -18.83 -9.66
N SER A 141 -6.70 -19.88 -10.19
CA SER A 141 -6.31 -21.07 -9.42
C SER A 141 -5.24 -21.93 -10.11
N GLY A 142 -4.77 -22.96 -9.41
CA GLY A 142 -3.87 -24.00 -9.93
C GLY A 142 -2.52 -23.50 -10.42
N LEU A 143 -1.93 -24.19 -11.40
CA LEU A 143 -0.61 -23.84 -11.93
C LEU A 143 -0.57 -22.45 -12.58
N ARG A 144 -1.69 -21.96 -13.10
CA ARG A 144 -1.78 -20.61 -13.69
C ARG A 144 -1.63 -19.52 -12.63
N ALA A 145 -2.20 -19.72 -11.44
CA ALA A 145 -2.00 -18.85 -10.27
C ALA A 145 -0.55 -18.85 -9.79
N VAL A 146 0.05 -20.04 -9.67
CA VAL A 146 1.47 -20.18 -9.27
C VAL A 146 2.39 -19.51 -10.29
N TRP A 147 2.11 -19.67 -11.59
CA TRP A 147 2.88 -19.04 -12.65
C TRP A 147 2.72 -17.51 -12.67
N TYR A 148 1.52 -17.00 -12.39
CA TYR A 148 1.30 -15.56 -12.20
C TYR A 148 2.18 -15.02 -11.08
N TRP A 149 2.15 -15.68 -9.91
CA TRP A 149 2.91 -15.28 -8.74
C TRP A 149 4.40 -15.09 -9.08
N PHE A 150 5.07 -16.10 -9.62
CA PHE A 150 6.51 -16.01 -9.91
C PHE A 150 6.84 -15.07 -11.07
N ARG A 151 5.94 -14.87 -12.04
CA ARG A 151 6.19 -13.98 -13.18
C ARG A 151 5.83 -12.52 -12.93
N TYR A 152 5.09 -12.22 -11.86
CA TYR A 152 4.58 -10.88 -11.57
C TYR A 152 5.67 -9.80 -11.68
N GLY A 153 6.80 -9.97 -10.98
CA GLY A 153 7.90 -8.99 -11.00
C GLY A 153 8.44 -8.74 -12.42
N THR A 154 8.63 -9.79 -13.22
CA THR A 154 9.10 -9.67 -14.61
C THR A 154 8.07 -8.99 -15.50
N VAL A 155 6.77 -9.29 -15.31
CA VAL A 155 5.67 -8.68 -16.06
C VAL A 155 5.59 -7.17 -15.76
N VAL A 156 5.59 -6.79 -14.48
CA VAL A 156 5.59 -5.41 -14.00
C VAL A 156 6.79 -4.63 -14.54
N LYS A 157 8.00 -5.18 -14.41
CA LYS A 157 9.24 -4.53 -14.89
C LYS A 157 9.23 -4.37 -16.40
N SER A 158 8.86 -5.43 -17.14
CA SER A 158 8.82 -5.41 -18.61
C SER A 158 7.81 -4.39 -19.13
N HIS A 159 6.62 -4.33 -18.53
CA HIS A 159 5.62 -3.33 -18.88
C HIS A 159 6.13 -1.91 -18.62
N THR A 160 6.67 -1.67 -17.42
CA THR A 160 7.23 -0.37 -17.02
C THR A 160 8.30 0.10 -18.00
N VAL A 161 9.28 -0.76 -18.32
CA VAL A 161 10.36 -0.43 -19.26
C VAL A 161 9.78 -0.12 -20.65
N ARG A 162 8.88 -0.97 -21.18
CA ARG A 162 8.24 -0.74 -22.48
C ARG A 162 7.51 0.60 -22.53
N MET A 163 6.74 0.93 -21.50
CA MET A 163 5.94 2.16 -21.46
C MET A 163 6.80 3.41 -21.27
N ILE A 164 7.77 3.37 -20.36
CA ILE A 164 8.60 4.52 -20.02
C ILE A 164 9.63 4.82 -21.12
N PHE A 165 10.16 3.79 -21.79
CA PHE A 165 11.17 3.92 -22.86
C PHE A 165 10.59 3.94 -24.29
N ALA A 166 9.27 3.92 -24.46
CA ALA A 166 8.62 4.10 -25.76
C ALA A 166 9.13 5.35 -26.50
N ALA A 167 9.19 5.25 -27.84
CA ALA A 167 9.55 6.35 -28.71
C ALA A 167 8.56 7.53 -28.57
N ASN A 168 9.03 8.74 -28.89
CA ASN A 168 8.25 9.98 -28.83
C ASN A 168 7.50 10.18 -27.48
N PRO A 169 8.23 10.18 -26.35
CA PRO A 169 7.59 10.28 -25.04
C PRO A 169 6.98 11.68 -24.83
N SER A 170 5.79 11.74 -24.25
CA SER A 170 5.27 12.98 -23.68
C SER A 170 6.17 13.47 -22.54
N ASP A 171 6.09 14.74 -22.19
CA ASP A 171 6.89 15.34 -21.10
C ASP A 171 6.72 14.59 -19.77
N ASN A 172 5.50 14.16 -19.45
CA ASN A 172 5.23 13.39 -18.25
C ASN A 172 5.90 12.01 -18.27
N ARG A 173 5.95 11.35 -19.45
CA ARG A 173 6.65 10.08 -19.61
C ARG A 173 8.17 10.28 -19.53
N ARG A 174 8.70 11.35 -20.13
CA ARG A 174 10.12 11.72 -20.02
C ARG A 174 10.53 11.96 -18.57
N LYS A 175 9.73 12.68 -17.78
CA LYS A 175 9.97 12.87 -16.34
C LYS A 175 9.99 11.53 -15.58
N ARG A 176 9.01 10.65 -15.84
CA ARG A 176 8.99 9.29 -15.24
C ARG A 176 10.18 8.45 -15.67
N ARG A 177 10.68 8.60 -16.90
CA ARG A 177 11.91 7.94 -17.38
C ARG A 177 13.13 8.36 -16.58
N TYR A 178 13.35 9.66 -16.40
CA TYR A 178 14.46 10.14 -15.60
C TYR A 178 14.34 9.68 -14.14
N GLN A 179 13.13 9.74 -13.58
CA GLN A 179 12.87 9.22 -12.24
C GLN A 179 13.18 7.73 -12.15
N PHE A 180 12.68 6.89 -13.07
CA PHE A 180 12.98 5.47 -13.10
C PHE A 180 14.49 5.19 -13.11
N ILE A 181 15.25 5.87 -13.98
CA ILE A 181 16.71 5.68 -14.10
C ILE A 181 17.42 6.10 -12.81
N ILE A 182 17.10 7.28 -12.28
CA ILE A 182 17.71 7.81 -11.06
C ILE A 182 17.39 6.90 -9.87
N ASP A 183 16.13 6.52 -9.70
CA ASP A 183 15.63 5.70 -8.60
C ASP A 183 16.29 4.32 -8.61
N LEU A 184 16.32 3.66 -9.78
CA LEU A 184 16.95 2.36 -9.95
C LEU A 184 18.45 2.44 -9.68
N THR A 185 19.13 3.45 -10.25
CA THR A 185 20.57 3.64 -10.06
C THR A 185 20.90 3.88 -8.59
N LEU A 186 20.16 4.76 -7.93
CA LEU A 186 20.36 5.07 -6.51
C LEU A 186 20.09 3.85 -5.63
N THR A 187 19.03 3.09 -5.92
CA THR A 187 18.68 1.91 -5.13
C THR A 187 19.75 0.81 -5.25
N LEU A 188 20.24 0.55 -6.46
CA LEU A 188 21.34 -0.40 -6.69
C LEU A 188 22.65 0.09 -6.08
N ALA A 189 22.99 1.37 -6.23
CA ALA A 189 24.19 1.94 -5.63
C ALA A 189 24.16 1.87 -4.09
N VAL A 190 23.01 2.15 -3.46
CA VAL A 190 22.84 2.01 -2.01
C VAL A 190 22.95 0.55 -1.59
N ALA A 191 22.32 -0.39 -2.29
CA ALA A 191 22.43 -1.82 -1.97
C ALA A 191 23.88 -2.33 -2.07
N VAL A 192 24.60 -1.96 -3.13
CA VAL A 192 26.03 -2.28 -3.29
C VAL A 192 26.87 -1.62 -2.20
N GLY A 193 26.59 -0.35 -1.87
CA GLY A 193 27.27 0.37 -0.79
C GLY A 193 27.05 -0.30 0.57
N ILE A 194 25.82 -0.74 0.88
CA ILE A 194 25.52 -1.50 2.10
C ILE A 194 26.33 -2.80 2.12
N CYS A 195 26.33 -3.57 1.03
CA CYS A 195 27.09 -4.81 0.93
C CYS A 195 28.59 -4.59 1.17
N TYR A 196 29.15 -3.54 0.57
CA TYR A 196 30.56 -3.19 0.71
C TYR A 196 30.92 -2.76 2.14
N VAL A 197 30.10 -1.92 2.77
CA VAL A 197 30.40 -1.35 4.10
C VAL A 197 30.08 -2.31 5.24
N ALA A 198 28.96 -3.03 5.18
CA ALA A 198 28.52 -3.92 6.26
C ALA A 198 29.08 -5.35 6.15
N GLY A 199 29.67 -5.69 5.01
CA GLY A 199 30.12 -7.04 4.69
C GLY A 199 28.98 -7.92 4.14
N TRP A 200 29.37 -8.91 3.34
CA TRP A 200 28.44 -9.75 2.59
C TRP A 200 27.47 -10.54 3.49
N GLU A 201 27.94 -11.05 4.64
CA GLU A 201 27.13 -11.86 5.56
C GLU A 201 25.96 -11.06 6.15
N ARG A 202 26.25 -9.88 6.72
CA ARG A 202 25.21 -9.01 7.30
C ARG A 202 24.29 -8.44 6.24
N PHE A 203 24.82 -8.10 5.07
CA PHE A 203 24.01 -7.72 3.92
C PHE A 203 23.03 -8.84 3.53
N LEU A 204 23.50 -10.08 3.45
CA LEU A 204 22.63 -11.21 3.13
C LEU A 204 21.52 -11.38 4.17
N LEU A 205 21.88 -11.41 5.46
CA LEU A 205 20.92 -11.65 6.53
C LEU A 205 19.90 -10.53 6.67
N PHE A 206 20.34 -9.27 6.72
CA PHE A 206 19.47 -8.16 7.15
C PHE A 206 18.96 -7.29 6.02
N TRP A 207 19.52 -7.38 4.82
CA TRP A 207 18.98 -6.69 3.65
C TRP A 207 18.39 -7.67 2.64
N PHE A 208 19.20 -8.63 2.16
CA PHE A 208 18.82 -9.48 1.03
C PHE A 208 17.73 -10.50 1.38
N VAL A 209 17.79 -11.17 2.52
CA VAL A 209 16.77 -12.15 2.93
C VAL A 209 15.40 -11.48 3.11
N PRO A 210 15.24 -10.39 3.89
CA PRO A 210 13.98 -9.66 3.97
C PRO A 210 13.50 -9.15 2.60
N PHE A 211 14.42 -8.61 1.79
CA PHE A 211 14.14 -8.18 0.42
C PHE A 211 13.56 -9.33 -0.42
N LEU A 212 14.21 -10.48 -0.43
CA LEU A 212 13.83 -11.64 -1.22
C LEU A 212 12.45 -12.17 -0.80
N ILE A 213 12.21 -12.27 0.51
CA ILE A 213 10.90 -12.68 1.04
C ILE A 213 9.83 -11.70 0.57
N THR A 214 10.04 -10.39 0.71
CA THR A 214 9.08 -9.38 0.25
C THR A 214 8.83 -9.46 -1.26
N GLN A 215 9.87 -9.56 -2.08
CA GLN A 215 9.76 -9.61 -3.53
C GLN A 215 9.03 -10.85 -4.04
N VAL A 216 9.36 -12.03 -3.50
CA VAL A 216 8.62 -13.24 -3.84
C VAL A 216 7.16 -13.04 -3.48
N ASN A 217 6.84 -12.47 -2.32
CA ASN A 217 5.46 -12.27 -1.90
C ASN A 217 4.69 -11.17 -2.65
N SER A 218 5.33 -10.25 -3.38
CA SER A 218 4.62 -9.19 -4.11
C SER A 218 3.67 -9.75 -5.19
N GLY A 219 4.09 -10.80 -5.91
CA GLY A 219 3.24 -11.45 -6.90
C GLY A 219 2.08 -12.22 -6.26
N TYR A 220 2.33 -12.84 -5.10
CA TYR A 220 1.28 -13.49 -4.33
C TYR A 220 0.27 -12.47 -3.80
N PHE A 221 0.74 -11.32 -3.30
CA PHE A 221 -0.12 -10.23 -2.84
C PHE A 221 -1.04 -9.74 -3.97
N ALA A 222 -0.47 -9.40 -5.13
CA ALA A 222 -1.24 -8.91 -6.27
C ALA A 222 -2.28 -9.92 -6.76
N TRP A 223 -1.93 -11.20 -6.73
CA TRP A 223 -2.86 -12.28 -7.02
C TRP A 223 -3.98 -12.34 -5.98
N LEU A 224 -3.61 -12.39 -4.69
CA LEU A 224 -4.53 -12.56 -3.58
C LEU A 224 -5.57 -11.43 -3.54
N THR A 225 -5.19 -10.20 -3.86
CA THR A 225 -6.11 -9.06 -3.83
C THR A 225 -7.30 -9.15 -4.79
N HIS A 226 -7.20 -9.94 -5.87
CA HIS A 226 -8.22 -9.96 -6.92
C HIS A 226 -8.66 -11.36 -7.35
N ALA A 227 -7.73 -12.30 -7.52
CA ALA A 227 -8.02 -13.62 -8.07
C ALA A 227 -9.12 -14.38 -7.30
N PRO A 228 -9.12 -14.41 -5.95
CA PRO A 228 -10.20 -15.09 -5.21
C PRO A 228 -11.57 -14.43 -5.36
N ALA A 229 -11.61 -13.14 -5.64
CA ALA A 229 -12.85 -12.37 -5.79
C ALA A 229 -13.41 -12.42 -7.23
N ARG A 230 -12.81 -13.20 -8.13
CA ARG A 230 -13.23 -13.31 -9.53
C ARG A 230 -14.63 -13.87 -9.75
N GLY A 231 -15.15 -14.65 -8.80
CA GLY A 231 -16.53 -15.14 -8.85
C GLY A 231 -17.59 -14.05 -8.68
N TYR A 232 -17.19 -12.81 -8.37
CA TYR A 232 -18.08 -11.67 -8.20
C TYR A 232 -18.01 -10.76 -9.44
N GLU A 233 -19.08 -10.73 -10.21
CA GLU A 233 -19.14 -9.99 -11.48
C GLU A 233 -19.44 -8.49 -11.31
N ASP A 234 -20.00 -8.10 -10.17
CA ASP A 234 -20.41 -6.74 -9.87
C ASP A 234 -19.46 -6.05 -8.88
N ASP A 235 -19.20 -4.76 -9.14
CA ASP A 235 -18.63 -3.89 -8.11
C ASP A 235 -19.64 -3.78 -6.94
N PRO A 236 -19.17 -3.74 -5.68
CA PRO A 236 -17.79 -3.50 -5.24
C PRO A 236 -17.01 -4.74 -4.78
N SER A 237 -17.45 -5.94 -5.15
CA SER A 237 -16.96 -7.21 -4.58
C SER A 237 -15.81 -7.85 -5.38
N LYS A 238 -15.20 -7.13 -6.32
CA LYS A 238 -14.13 -7.62 -7.22
C LYS A 238 -12.72 -7.68 -6.61
N SER A 239 -12.61 -7.50 -5.31
CA SER A 239 -11.34 -7.54 -4.59
C SER A 239 -11.52 -8.10 -3.18
N LEU A 240 -10.51 -8.83 -2.70
CA LEU A 240 -10.45 -9.24 -1.31
C LEU A 240 -10.16 -8.06 -0.39
N ASN A 241 -10.86 -8.03 0.74
CA ASN A 241 -10.72 -7.03 1.80
C ASN A 241 -10.17 -7.71 3.06
N THR A 242 -8.90 -7.49 3.36
CA THR A 242 -8.23 -8.04 4.54
C THR A 242 -8.50 -7.16 5.76
N ALA A 243 -9.63 -7.40 6.41
CA ALA A 243 -10.24 -6.49 7.38
C ALA A 243 -9.74 -6.65 8.83
N GLY A 244 -8.61 -7.34 9.03
CA GLY A 244 -7.99 -7.52 10.34
C GLY A 244 -7.37 -6.23 10.88
N ASN A 245 -7.65 -5.88 12.14
CA ASN A 245 -7.22 -4.60 12.73
C ASN A 245 -5.69 -4.48 12.85
N ILE A 246 -4.98 -5.55 13.27
CA ILE A 246 -3.51 -5.54 13.39
C ILE A 246 -2.85 -5.37 12.02
N LEU A 247 -3.37 -6.04 10.99
CA LEU A 247 -2.87 -5.87 9.63
C LEU A 247 -3.05 -4.42 9.17
N ASN A 248 -4.26 -3.87 9.31
CA ASN A 248 -4.58 -2.51 8.90
C ASN A 248 -3.82 -1.44 9.70
N PHE A 249 -3.32 -1.75 10.89
CA PHE A 249 -2.34 -0.91 11.58
C PHE A 249 -1.02 -0.83 10.79
N PHE A 250 -0.48 -1.96 10.35
CA PHE A 250 0.79 -2.01 9.60
C PHE A 250 0.69 -1.46 8.17
N ILE A 251 -0.46 -1.61 7.52
CA ILE A 251 -0.67 -1.13 6.14
C ILE A 251 -1.58 0.09 6.06
N PHE A 252 -1.80 0.84 7.14
CA PHE A 252 -2.52 2.11 7.14
C PHE A 252 -3.92 2.03 6.49
N ASN A 253 -4.76 1.11 6.98
CA ASN A 253 -6.11 0.83 6.48
C ASN A 253 -6.18 0.39 5.00
N GLN A 254 -5.07 0.08 4.32
CA GLN A 254 -5.07 -0.36 2.92
C GLN A 254 -5.69 -1.75 2.71
N GLY A 255 -5.96 -2.51 3.78
CA GLY A 255 -6.65 -3.81 3.69
C GLY A 255 -8.12 -3.70 3.28
N TYR A 256 -8.73 -2.51 3.40
CA TYR A 256 -10.05 -2.21 2.85
C TYR A 256 -9.97 -1.93 1.35
N HIS A 257 -9.60 -2.96 0.57
CA HIS A 257 -9.22 -2.82 -0.82
C HIS A 257 -10.36 -2.31 -1.72
N SER A 258 -11.60 -2.73 -1.49
CA SER A 258 -12.76 -2.21 -2.23
C SER A 258 -12.92 -0.70 -2.02
N VAL A 259 -12.69 -0.19 -0.80
CA VAL A 259 -12.71 1.25 -0.51
C VAL A 259 -11.58 1.97 -1.24
N HIS A 260 -10.39 1.37 -1.27
CA HIS A 260 -9.24 1.89 -2.01
C HIS A 260 -9.52 2.00 -3.52
N HIS A 261 -10.10 0.99 -4.16
CA HIS A 261 -10.47 1.04 -5.57
C HIS A 261 -11.56 2.08 -5.85
N ARG A 262 -12.52 2.24 -4.91
CA ARG A 262 -13.58 3.25 -5.05
C ARG A 262 -13.07 4.68 -4.85
N TYR A 263 -12.11 4.87 -3.95
CA TYR A 263 -11.59 6.18 -3.54
C TYR A 263 -10.06 6.20 -3.46
N PRO A 264 -9.32 6.00 -4.56
CA PRO A 264 -7.87 5.78 -4.52
C PRO A 264 -7.06 6.95 -3.94
N GLY A 265 -7.57 8.18 -4.07
CA GLY A 265 -6.94 9.39 -3.51
C GLY A 265 -7.36 9.75 -2.08
N VAL A 266 -8.20 8.94 -1.43
CA VAL A 266 -8.60 9.20 -0.03
C VAL A 266 -7.37 9.12 0.87
N HIS A 267 -7.26 10.04 1.83
CA HIS A 267 -6.18 9.93 2.80
C HIS A 267 -6.39 8.68 3.67
N TRP A 268 -5.33 7.94 3.98
CA TRP A 268 -5.43 6.66 4.70
C TRP A 268 -6.13 6.79 6.06
N SER A 269 -5.96 7.93 6.75
CA SER A 269 -6.62 8.22 8.02
C SER A 269 -8.11 8.57 7.89
N GLN A 270 -8.59 8.78 6.65
CA GLN A 270 -9.98 9.07 6.31
C GLN A 270 -10.71 7.83 5.75
N ILE A 271 -10.00 6.73 5.47
CA ILE A 271 -10.62 5.44 5.11
C ILE A 271 -11.71 5.00 6.10
N PRO A 272 -11.56 5.16 7.43
CA PRO A 272 -12.62 4.83 8.38
C PRO A 272 -13.96 5.54 8.10
N GLU A 273 -13.95 6.74 7.53
CA GLU A 273 -15.16 7.50 7.16
C GLU A 273 -15.84 6.98 5.90
N LYS A 274 -15.18 6.07 5.17
CA LYS A 274 -15.67 5.46 3.93
C LYS A 274 -16.11 4.01 4.13
N LEU A 275 -16.04 3.47 5.35
CA LEU A 275 -16.40 2.08 5.63
C LEU A 275 -17.90 1.79 5.47
N ASP A 276 -18.77 2.80 5.41
CA ASP A 276 -20.18 2.60 5.00
C ASP A 276 -20.30 1.89 3.64
N PHE A 277 -19.34 2.14 2.73
CA PHE A 277 -19.26 1.46 1.44
C PHE A 277 -19.11 -0.07 1.57
N MET A 278 -18.49 -0.55 2.66
CA MET A 278 -18.31 -1.99 2.91
C MET A 278 -19.64 -2.70 3.22
N ARG A 279 -20.74 -1.98 3.49
CA ARG A 279 -22.08 -2.58 3.59
C ARG A 279 -22.51 -3.26 2.29
N GLN A 280 -22.07 -2.71 1.15
CA GLN A 280 -22.39 -3.20 -0.20
C GLN A 280 -21.45 -4.32 -0.68
N VAL A 281 -20.30 -4.50 -0.02
CA VAL A 281 -19.34 -5.56 -0.35
C VAL A 281 -19.87 -6.91 0.14
N ASP A 282 -19.76 -7.93 -0.69
CA ASP A 282 -20.14 -9.30 -0.33
C ASP A 282 -19.32 -9.80 0.86
N ALA A 283 -19.96 -10.49 1.81
CA ALA A 283 -19.27 -10.97 3.00
C ALA A 283 -18.16 -11.99 2.68
N GLY A 284 -18.30 -12.78 1.60
CA GLY A 284 -17.31 -13.79 1.22
C GLY A 284 -15.92 -13.22 0.94
N VAL A 285 -15.83 -11.96 0.49
CA VAL A 285 -14.56 -11.30 0.18
C VAL A 285 -14.00 -10.44 1.32
N VAL A 286 -14.64 -10.45 2.49
CA VAL A 286 -14.12 -9.82 3.72
C VAL A 286 -13.46 -10.90 4.57
N VAL A 287 -12.16 -10.79 4.81
CA VAL A 287 -11.35 -11.90 5.36
C VAL A 287 -10.42 -11.47 6.50
N PRO A 288 -10.11 -12.37 7.45
CA PRO A 288 -9.33 -12.03 8.66
C PRO A 288 -7.81 -12.11 8.48
N TYR A 289 -7.34 -12.81 7.45
CA TYR A 289 -5.95 -13.25 7.38
C TYR A 289 -5.03 -12.23 6.71
N TRP A 290 -3.73 -12.39 6.97
CA TRP A 290 -2.68 -11.57 6.38
C TRP A 290 -2.42 -11.91 4.92
N MET A 291 -1.98 -10.90 4.17
CA MET A 291 -1.63 -11.00 2.75
C MET A 291 -0.17 -11.47 2.58
N THR A 292 0.17 -12.62 3.16
CA THR A 292 1.54 -13.13 3.23
C THR A 292 1.58 -14.63 2.98
N ILE A 293 2.76 -15.20 2.76
CA ILE A 293 2.96 -16.63 2.47
C ILE A 293 2.26 -17.60 3.44
N ASN A 294 2.00 -17.18 4.68
CA ASN A 294 1.25 -18.00 5.65
C ASN A 294 -0.18 -18.32 5.20
N SER A 295 -0.75 -17.57 4.25
CA SER A 295 -2.01 -17.90 3.59
C SER A 295 -1.83 -18.59 2.23
N ALA A 296 -0.60 -18.79 1.74
CA ALA A 296 -0.35 -19.36 0.40
C ALA A 296 -0.77 -20.83 0.26
N TRP A 297 -0.81 -21.60 1.36
CA TRP A 297 -1.34 -22.97 1.34
C TRP A 297 -2.80 -23.03 0.85
N ARG A 298 -3.57 -21.95 0.99
CA ARG A 298 -4.95 -21.84 0.50
C ARG A 298 -5.03 -21.87 -1.02
N VAL A 299 -3.94 -21.65 -1.77
CA VAL A 299 -3.90 -21.84 -3.24
C VAL A 299 -4.23 -23.27 -3.64
N ALA A 300 -3.92 -24.25 -2.79
CA ALA A 300 -4.24 -25.65 -3.02
C ALA A 300 -5.71 -26.00 -2.68
N LEU A 301 -6.48 -25.08 -2.09
CA LEU A 301 -7.85 -25.32 -1.65
C LEU A 301 -8.84 -24.45 -2.44
N PRO A 302 -9.73 -25.06 -3.24
CA PRO A 302 -10.83 -24.34 -3.89
C PRO A 302 -11.66 -23.57 -2.86
N GLY A 303 -11.88 -22.26 -3.11
CA GLY A 303 -12.61 -21.39 -2.17
C GLY A 303 -11.89 -21.09 -0.86
N GLY A 304 -10.67 -21.60 -0.64
CA GLY A 304 -9.93 -21.47 0.62
C GLY A 304 -9.56 -20.03 0.99
N PHE A 305 -9.81 -19.06 0.12
CA PHE A 305 -9.57 -17.64 0.35
C PHE A 305 -10.81 -16.85 0.71
N LEU A 306 -12.02 -17.38 0.52
CA LEU A 306 -13.26 -16.69 0.89
C LEU A 306 -13.67 -17.10 2.30
N ASP A 307 -14.31 -16.19 3.04
CA ASP A 307 -14.79 -16.46 4.41
C ASP A 307 -16.07 -15.68 4.71
N ALA A 308 -17.18 -16.13 4.13
CA ALA A 308 -18.49 -15.49 4.32
C ALA A 308 -18.89 -15.42 5.80
N SER A 309 -18.56 -16.45 6.59
CA SER A 309 -18.87 -16.48 8.02
C SER A 309 -18.14 -15.38 8.79
N TYR A 310 -16.85 -15.16 8.51
CA TYR A 310 -16.12 -14.03 9.09
C TYR A 310 -16.67 -12.70 8.58
N GLY A 311 -16.90 -12.58 7.28
CA GLY A 311 -17.41 -11.36 6.67
C GLY A 311 -18.74 -10.90 7.26
N GLU A 312 -19.70 -11.80 7.45
CA GLU A 312 -20.99 -11.48 8.05
C GLU A 312 -20.84 -10.98 9.49
N ARG A 313 -20.00 -11.66 10.30
CA ARG A 313 -19.70 -11.19 11.67
C ARG A 313 -19.01 -9.83 11.67
N TRP A 314 -18.10 -9.60 10.73
CA TRP A 314 -17.39 -8.33 10.59
C TRP A 314 -18.35 -7.21 10.18
N LYS A 315 -19.25 -7.45 9.22
CA LYS A 315 -20.26 -6.49 8.77
C LYS A 315 -21.28 -6.16 9.86
N ALA A 316 -21.76 -7.15 10.61
CA ALA A 316 -22.63 -6.90 11.76
C ALA A 316 -21.94 -6.03 12.83
N LYS A 317 -20.63 -6.26 13.05
CA LYS A 317 -19.82 -5.43 13.95
C LYS A 317 -19.65 -4.01 13.40
N LEU A 318 -19.36 -3.87 12.11
CA LEU A 318 -19.28 -2.57 11.43
C LEU A 318 -20.59 -1.78 11.61
N GLU A 319 -21.75 -2.42 11.43
CA GLU A 319 -23.06 -1.78 11.56
C GLU A 319 -23.22 -1.14 12.94
N LYS A 320 -23.01 -1.94 13.99
CA LYS A 320 -23.04 -1.47 15.37
C LYS A 320 -22.03 -0.33 15.62
N ARG A 321 -20.82 -0.43 15.06
CA ARG A 321 -19.79 0.62 15.20
C ARG A 321 -20.19 1.93 14.51
N ILE A 322 -20.89 1.87 13.38
CA ILE A 322 -21.40 3.05 12.68
C ILE A 322 -22.50 3.71 13.53
N GLU A 323 -23.46 2.94 14.03
CA GLU A 323 -24.54 3.43 14.90
C GLU A 323 -24.00 4.10 16.17
N GLU A 324 -22.99 3.50 16.80
CA GLU A 324 -22.34 4.03 18.01
C GLU A 324 -21.34 5.18 17.72
N GLY A 325 -21.00 5.44 16.46
CA GLY A 325 -19.92 6.38 16.10
C GLY A 325 -18.52 5.92 16.54
N THR A 326 -18.31 4.61 16.73
CA THR A 326 -17.07 4.01 17.27
C THR A 326 -16.24 3.25 16.22
N VAL A 327 -16.45 3.52 14.92
CA VAL A 327 -15.66 2.94 13.82
C VAL A 327 -14.16 3.16 13.97
N ARG A 328 -13.77 4.33 14.48
CA ARG A 328 -12.36 4.69 14.71
C ARG A 328 -11.85 4.09 16.02
N ALA A 329 -10.58 3.66 16.03
CA ALA A 329 -9.93 3.19 17.24
C ALA A 329 -9.84 4.31 18.28
N ARG A 330 -10.21 4.03 19.54
CA ARG A 330 -10.24 5.01 20.63
C ARG A 330 -8.89 5.72 20.86
N TYR A 331 -7.79 4.97 20.82
CA TYR A 331 -6.44 5.49 21.12
C TYR A 331 -5.62 5.81 19.87
N LEU A 332 -6.06 5.32 18.70
CA LEU A 332 -5.41 5.54 17.41
C LEU A 332 -6.47 6.02 16.41
N PRO A 333 -6.97 7.25 16.56
CA PRO A 333 -8.18 7.71 15.87
C PRO A 333 -8.06 7.72 14.34
N TRP A 334 -6.85 7.61 13.78
CA TRP A 334 -6.62 7.48 12.34
C TRP A 334 -6.94 6.09 11.77
N PHE A 335 -7.08 5.07 12.60
CA PHE A 335 -7.33 3.69 12.18
C PHE A 335 -8.77 3.28 12.42
N ALA A 336 -9.28 2.42 11.54
CA ALA A 336 -10.50 1.69 11.84
C ALA A 336 -10.22 0.63 12.90
N TRP A 337 -11.20 0.34 13.74
CA TRP A 337 -11.14 -0.77 14.68
C TRP A 337 -12.48 -1.46 14.75
N ILE A 338 -12.74 -2.28 13.73
CA ILE A 338 -14.01 -2.98 13.61
C ILE A 338 -14.04 -4.13 14.59
#